data_AF-A0A953Y084-F1
#
_entry.id   AF-A0A953Y084-F1
#
_cell.length_a   1.000
_cell.length_b   1.000
_cell.length_c   1.000
_cell.angle_alpha   90.00
_cell.angle_beta   90.00
_cell.angle_gamma   90.00
#
_symmetry.space_group_name_H-M   'P 1'
#
loop_
_entity.id
_entity.type
_entity.pdbx_description
1 polymer ?
#
loop_
_entity_poly.entity_id
_entity_poly.type
_entity_poly.pdbx_seq_one_letter_code
_entity_poly.pdbx_strand_id
1 'polypeptide(L)'
;MRNLKRSLYLLPVLMLALLAYSPLPAQDAPEGADEKPESKTVLLTADEVAMWQAWIRGDLKGCYSKAQQMLESPELNGAAFDIALELQARSADELGWHEAHARDLKVVAQAHETGGDLARWKLIEREMHLGDTRLIEQLASELGFIRNWWVLGPFTNDRGQGFEDVLEPELGLEIDSAYSGKEGQAVELRRLPVQAPDGTIDIGAMLRPNEAAAAYLVTAVWCDERQRDAEFRIGSDGPVKGGLLAPSVAELDEGSCFRWFGEFDKEREIGFDQDHFKISRSISEPNLKYEAGLQAGWNVVVFKCGVDDRDWRVRIRLLHADGVRFAATTEDLEAALSTDPEFAEGEWSDTGKGATPDTTVDVHVGRAPYEEAARELLLPALDRSSSLPRRRMQKALDACVETPVGDNVYAVLSYLAAWANRSSASYSAGREENRRRELLKQCLELDPKAARAALELSQYYTTTFSNPALADEYAQAAVKANPAWVEARIYASRVVLMKGL
;
A
#
# COMPACT_ATOMS: atom_id res chain seq x y z
N MET A 1 -62.62 -21.52 22.15
CA MET A 1 -62.98 -20.46 21.17
C MET A 1 -62.08 -19.25 21.35
N ARG A 2 -60.90 -19.28 20.73
CA ARG A 2 -60.00 -18.16 20.37
C ARG A 2 -58.75 -18.85 19.79
N ASN A 3 -58.23 -18.32 18.67
CA ASN A 3 -57.11 -18.84 17.87
C ASN A 3 -57.46 -19.78 16.70
N LEU A 4 -58.30 -19.30 15.77
CA LEU A 4 -58.37 -19.86 14.41
C LEU A 4 -58.66 -18.76 13.36
N LYS A 5 -57.85 -17.69 13.30
CA LYS A 5 -57.98 -16.61 12.30
C LYS A 5 -56.65 -15.98 11.85
N ARG A 6 -55.57 -16.77 11.69
CA ARG A 6 -54.32 -16.28 11.07
C ARG A 6 -53.76 -17.12 9.93
N SER A 7 -54.51 -18.11 9.43
CA SER A 7 -54.02 -19.03 8.38
C SER A 7 -54.65 -18.84 7.00
N LEU A 8 -55.30 -17.70 6.71
CA LEU A 8 -55.99 -17.50 5.43
C LEU A 8 -55.40 -16.42 4.50
N TYR A 9 -54.23 -15.85 4.82
CA TYR A 9 -53.57 -14.83 3.98
C TYR A 9 -52.30 -15.31 3.27
N LEU A 10 -51.90 -16.58 3.41
CA LEU A 10 -50.71 -17.13 2.75
C LEU A 10 -51.01 -17.99 1.51
N LEU A 11 -52.29 -18.32 1.24
CA LEU A 11 -52.65 -19.11 0.07
C LEU A 11 -52.52 -18.39 -1.29
N PRO A 12 -52.75 -17.06 -1.43
CA PRO A 12 -52.62 -16.40 -2.73
C PRO A 12 -51.16 -16.21 -3.17
N VAL A 13 -50.22 -16.12 -2.21
CA VAL A 13 -48.80 -15.87 -2.49
C VAL A 13 -48.06 -17.14 -2.91
N LEU A 14 -48.44 -18.31 -2.36
CA LEU A 14 -47.86 -19.59 -2.78
C LEU A 14 -48.35 -20.06 -4.15
N MET A 15 -49.57 -19.69 -4.58
CA MET A 15 -50.05 -20.02 -5.94
C MET A 15 -49.44 -19.14 -7.04
N LEU A 16 -49.00 -17.92 -6.72
CA LEU A 16 -48.26 -17.07 -7.67
C LEU A 16 -46.81 -17.54 -7.87
N ALA A 17 -46.21 -18.18 -6.88
CA ALA A 17 -44.87 -18.77 -7.00
C ALA A 17 -44.85 -20.10 -7.80
N LEU A 18 -45.97 -20.85 -7.81
CA LEU A 18 -46.09 -22.12 -8.54
C LEU A 18 -46.53 -21.98 -10.01
N LEU A 19 -47.01 -20.80 -10.42
CA LEU A 19 -47.32 -20.50 -11.84
C LEU A 19 -46.13 -19.89 -12.60
N ALA A 20 -45.01 -19.59 -11.93
CA ALA A 20 -43.79 -19.06 -12.56
C ALA A 20 -42.74 -20.15 -12.89
N TYR A 21 -43.01 -21.42 -12.62
CA TYR A 21 -42.13 -22.54 -12.94
C TYR A 21 -42.77 -23.48 -13.96
N SER A 22 -42.91 -22.99 -15.19
CA SER A 22 -43.05 -23.87 -16.35
C SER A 22 -41.65 -24.10 -16.93
N PRO A 23 -41.15 -25.34 -17.04
CA PRO A 23 -39.96 -25.57 -17.85
C PRO A 23 -40.33 -25.21 -19.30
N LEU A 24 -39.67 -24.18 -19.84
CA LEU A 24 -39.73 -23.86 -21.25
C LEU A 24 -39.33 -25.12 -22.04
N PRO A 25 -40.07 -25.51 -23.10
CA PRO A 25 -39.59 -26.54 -23.99
C PRO A 25 -38.23 -26.10 -24.54
N ALA A 26 -37.26 -27.02 -24.55
CA ALA A 26 -35.96 -26.80 -25.15
C ALA A 26 -36.18 -26.31 -26.59
N GLN A 27 -35.95 -25.01 -26.81
CA GLN A 27 -35.78 -24.48 -28.15
C GLN A 27 -34.41 -24.96 -28.62
N ASP A 28 -34.40 -25.77 -29.67
CA ASP A 28 -33.19 -26.06 -30.41
C ASP A 28 -32.54 -24.72 -30.78
N ALA A 29 -31.33 -24.50 -30.25
CA ALA A 29 -30.55 -23.32 -30.53
C ALA A 29 -30.29 -23.28 -32.05
N PRO A 30 -30.53 -22.15 -32.74
CA PRO A 30 -30.14 -22.04 -34.13
C PRO A 30 -28.61 -22.23 -34.24
N GLU A 31 -28.19 -23.22 -35.03
CA GLU A 31 -26.81 -23.37 -35.49
C GLU A 31 -26.43 -22.10 -36.26
N GLY A 32 -25.76 -21.20 -35.56
CA GLY A 32 -25.43 -19.86 -36.02
C GLY A 32 -25.09 -19.00 -34.81
N ALA A 33 -24.15 -19.47 -33.98
CA ALA A 33 -23.58 -18.66 -32.92
C ALA A 33 -22.85 -17.48 -33.58
N ASP A 34 -23.49 -16.31 -33.54
CA ASP A 34 -22.86 -15.02 -33.75
C ASP A 34 -21.52 -15.02 -33.00
N GLU A 35 -20.41 -14.91 -33.74
CA GLU A 35 -19.12 -14.55 -33.17
C GLU A 35 -19.35 -13.28 -32.36
N LYS A 36 -19.41 -13.40 -31.03
CA LYS A 36 -19.41 -12.23 -30.13
C LYS A 36 -18.22 -11.39 -30.59
N PRO A 37 -18.43 -10.14 -31.04
CA PRO A 37 -17.34 -9.32 -31.52
C PRO A 37 -16.27 -9.33 -30.44
N GLU A 38 -15.08 -9.83 -30.77
CA GLU A 38 -13.96 -9.85 -29.85
C GLU A 38 -13.77 -8.42 -29.36
N SER A 39 -14.16 -8.20 -28.11
CA SER A 39 -14.04 -6.90 -27.45
C SER A 39 -12.56 -6.56 -27.47
N LYS A 40 -12.16 -5.64 -28.37
CA LYS A 40 -10.79 -5.13 -28.42
C LYS A 40 -10.46 -4.64 -27.02
N THR A 41 -9.53 -5.32 -26.37
CA THR A 41 -9.17 -5.04 -24.99
C THR A 41 -8.49 -3.68 -24.94
N VAL A 42 -9.20 -2.69 -24.40
CA VAL A 42 -8.68 -1.32 -24.26
C VAL A 42 -7.71 -1.31 -23.07
N LEU A 43 -6.42 -1.08 -23.33
CA LEU A 43 -5.39 -0.98 -22.29
C LEU A 43 -5.54 0.28 -21.44
N LEU A 44 -5.81 1.43 -22.08
CA LEU A 44 -6.00 2.74 -21.45
C LEU A 44 -7.25 3.42 -22.00
N THR A 45 -8.07 3.99 -21.12
CA THR A 45 -9.17 4.88 -21.50
C THR A 45 -8.63 6.21 -22.03
N ALA A 46 -9.47 6.94 -22.77
CA ALA A 46 -9.13 8.28 -23.24
C ALA A 46 -8.77 9.24 -22.09
N ASP A 47 -9.42 9.07 -20.93
CA ASP A 47 -9.18 9.91 -19.75
C ASP A 47 -7.85 9.60 -19.08
N GLU A 48 -7.50 8.32 -18.95
CA GLU A 48 -6.18 7.89 -18.46
C GLU A 48 -5.06 8.35 -19.40
N VAL A 49 -5.24 8.20 -20.72
CA VAL A 49 -4.26 8.71 -21.70
C VAL A 49 -4.10 10.21 -21.54
N ALA A 50 -5.19 10.98 -21.44
CA ALA A 50 -5.11 12.44 -21.29
C ALA A 50 -4.38 12.84 -20.00
N MET A 51 -4.67 12.19 -18.88
CA MET A 51 -4.03 12.43 -17.59
C MET A 51 -2.52 12.14 -17.65
N TRP A 52 -2.14 10.97 -18.17
CA TRP A 52 -0.74 10.57 -18.31
C TRP A 52 0.01 11.44 -19.33
N GLN A 53 -0.63 11.84 -20.43
CA GLN A 53 -0.02 12.75 -21.39
C GLN A 53 0.26 14.12 -20.79
N ALA A 54 -0.67 14.65 -19.98
CA ALA A 54 -0.41 15.90 -19.27
C ALA A 54 0.78 15.75 -18.31
N TRP A 55 0.84 14.63 -17.56
CA TRP A 55 1.96 14.31 -16.67
C TRP A 55 3.31 14.25 -17.39
N ILE A 56 3.44 13.45 -18.46
CA ILE A 56 4.71 13.28 -19.19
C ILE A 56 5.13 14.55 -19.92
N ARG A 57 4.19 15.41 -20.31
CA ARG A 57 4.46 16.73 -20.90
C ARG A 57 4.82 17.81 -19.87
N GLY A 58 4.81 17.47 -18.58
CA GLY A 58 5.01 18.42 -17.49
C GLY A 58 3.85 19.42 -17.32
N ASP A 59 2.70 19.19 -17.97
CA ASP A 59 1.49 19.99 -17.78
C ASP A 59 0.79 19.56 -16.49
N LEU A 60 1.37 19.98 -15.36
CA LEU A 60 0.92 19.62 -14.03
C LEU A 60 -0.52 20.09 -13.76
N LYS A 61 -0.91 21.24 -14.32
CA LYS A 61 -2.28 21.76 -14.18
C LYS A 61 -3.26 20.88 -14.93
N GLY A 62 -2.95 20.52 -16.18
CA GLY A 62 -3.75 19.60 -16.97
C GLY A 62 -3.86 18.23 -16.32
N CYS A 63 -2.76 17.70 -15.77
CA CYS A 63 -2.73 16.43 -15.06
C CYS A 63 -3.63 16.48 -13.81
N TYR A 64 -3.45 17.50 -12.97
CA TYR A 64 -4.27 17.72 -11.78
C TYR A 64 -5.77 17.82 -12.12
N SER A 65 -6.14 18.66 -13.07
CA SER A 65 -7.54 18.84 -13.47
C SER A 65 -8.15 17.57 -14.04
N LYS A 66 -7.37 16.79 -14.81
CA LYS A 66 -7.87 15.54 -15.37
C LYS A 66 -8.03 14.45 -14.33
N ALA A 67 -7.08 14.33 -13.40
CA ALA A 67 -7.17 13.43 -12.27
C ALA A 67 -8.38 13.79 -11.38
N GLN A 68 -8.61 15.07 -11.09
CA GLN A 68 -9.79 15.52 -10.35
C GLN A 68 -11.09 15.11 -11.06
N GLN A 69 -11.20 15.33 -12.37
CA GLN A 69 -12.37 14.90 -13.14
C GLN A 69 -12.61 13.39 -13.04
N MET A 70 -11.54 12.59 -13.06
CA MET A 70 -11.65 11.14 -12.89
C MET A 70 -12.13 10.78 -11.48
N LEU A 71 -11.57 11.40 -10.44
CA LEU A 71 -11.92 11.15 -9.04
C LEU A 71 -13.34 11.61 -8.69
N GLU A 72 -13.94 12.53 -9.45
CA GLU A 72 -15.36 12.89 -9.32
C GLU A 72 -16.30 11.81 -9.87
N SER A 73 -15.78 10.83 -10.62
CA SER A 73 -16.57 9.71 -11.13
C SER A 73 -16.74 8.63 -10.07
N PRO A 74 -17.98 8.29 -9.65
CA PRO A 74 -18.23 7.22 -8.68
C PRO A 74 -17.96 5.81 -9.24
N GLU A 75 -17.84 5.68 -10.56
CA GLU A 75 -17.58 4.40 -11.24
C GLU A 75 -16.09 4.10 -11.42
N LEU A 76 -15.20 4.97 -10.93
CA LEU A 76 -13.77 4.77 -11.07
C LEU A 76 -13.34 3.53 -10.28
N ASN A 77 -12.71 2.57 -10.96
CA ASN A 77 -12.23 1.35 -10.30
C ASN A 77 -11.08 1.67 -9.32
N GLY A 78 -10.82 0.78 -8.36
CA GLY A 78 -9.86 1.04 -7.28
C GLY A 78 -8.43 1.35 -7.74
N ALA A 79 -7.91 0.67 -8.77
CA ALA A 79 -6.55 0.92 -9.24
C ALA A 79 -6.43 2.25 -10.02
N ALA A 80 -7.41 2.56 -10.87
CA ALA A 80 -7.49 3.83 -11.57
C ALA A 80 -7.72 5.01 -10.60
N PHE A 81 -8.49 4.79 -9.53
CA PHE A 81 -8.66 5.74 -8.43
C PHE A 81 -7.32 6.05 -7.75
N ASP A 82 -6.59 5.01 -7.33
CA ASP A 82 -5.29 5.17 -6.67
C ASP A 82 -4.27 5.89 -7.57
N ILE A 83 -4.23 5.54 -8.87
CA ILE A 83 -3.37 6.20 -9.86
C ILE A 83 -3.74 7.69 -10.01
N ALA A 84 -5.03 8.00 -10.17
CA ALA A 84 -5.49 9.37 -10.34
C ALA A 84 -5.21 10.21 -9.09
N LEU A 85 -5.49 9.67 -7.90
CA LEU A 85 -5.25 10.33 -6.63
C LEU A 85 -3.76 10.64 -6.41
N GLU A 86 -2.88 9.68 -6.71
CA GLU A 86 -1.45 9.87 -6.56
C GLU A 86 -0.87 10.87 -7.58
N LEU A 87 -1.31 10.83 -8.84
CA LEU A 87 -0.90 11.83 -9.84
C LEU A 87 -1.44 13.23 -9.53
N GLN A 88 -2.67 13.32 -9.00
CA GLN A 88 -3.21 14.58 -8.49
C GLN A 88 -2.34 15.12 -7.37
N ALA A 89 -1.99 14.28 -6.38
CA ALA A 89 -1.16 14.65 -5.26
C ALA A 89 0.22 15.17 -5.69
N ARG A 90 0.92 14.44 -6.57
CA ARG A 90 2.23 14.87 -7.09
C ARG A 90 2.17 16.14 -7.91
N SER A 91 1.12 16.30 -8.72
CA SER A 91 0.90 17.54 -9.48
C SER A 91 0.69 18.72 -8.53
N ALA A 92 -0.07 18.52 -7.44
CA ALA A 92 -0.27 19.53 -6.41
C ALA A 92 1.04 19.92 -5.70
N ASP A 93 1.90 18.94 -5.38
CA ASP A 93 3.21 19.16 -4.78
C ASP A 93 4.11 20.03 -5.66
N GLU A 94 4.26 19.65 -6.93
CA GLU A 94 5.09 20.40 -7.86
C GLU A 94 4.53 21.80 -8.19
N LEU A 95 3.21 21.99 -8.04
CA LEU A 95 2.54 23.29 -8.20
C LEU A 95 2.50 24.13 -6.91
N GLY A 96 2.81 23.55 -5.74
CA GLY A 96 2.60 24.18 -4.43
C GLY A 96 1.13 24.42 -4.08
N TRP A 97 0.22 23.59 -4.61
CA TRP A 97 -1.24 23.73 -4.46
C TRP A 97 -1.80 23.00 -3.24
N HIS A 98 -1.10 23.00 -2.10
CA HIS A 98 -1.47 22.21 -0.93
C HIS A 98 -2.88 22.55 -0.39
N GLU A 99 -3.24 23.85 -0.32
CA GLU A 99 -4.57 24.27 0.15
C GLU A 99 -5.71 23.86 -0.80
N ALA A 100 -5.49 23.99 -2.12
CA ALA A 100 -6.49 23.60 -3.11
C ALA A 100 -6.71 22.09 -3.08
N HIS A 101 -5.62 21.33 -3.04
CA HIS A 101 -5.68 19.88 -2.97
C HIS A 101 -6.30 19.37 -1.67
N ALA A 102 -6.04 20.01 -0.52
CA ALA A 102 -6.73 19.66 0.73
C ALA A 102 -8.25 19.86 0.64
N ARG A 103 -8.73 20.90 -0.05
CA ARG A 103 -10.18 21.10 -0.29
C ARG A 103 -10.76 20.00 -1.18
N ASP A 104 -10.07 19.66 -2.25
CA ASP A 104 -10.54 18.63 -3.20
C ASP A 104 -10.55 17.24 -2.54
N LEU A 105 -9.51 16.90 -1.77
CA LEU A 105 -9.42 15.66 -1.01
C LEU A 105 -10.54 15.48 0.01
N LYS A 106 -11.03 16.56 0.64
CA LYS A 106 -12.19 16.50 1.55
C LYS A 106 -13.44 16.01 0.83
N VAL A 107 -13.63 16.43 -0.42
CA VAL A 107 -14.76 15.99 -1.26
C VAL A 107 -14.55 14.54 -1.69
N VAL A 108 -13.36 14.19 -2.17
CA VAL A 108 -13.04 12.82 -2.63
C VAL A 108 -13.18 11.81 -1.49
N ALA A 109 -12.65 12.10 -0.31
CA ALA A 109 -12.71 11.23 0.88
C ALA A 109 -14.15 10.99 1.39
N GLN A 110 -15.09 11.89 1.08
CA GLN A 110 -16.51 11.73 1.44
C GLN A 110 -17.30 10.99 0.36
N ALA A 111 -16.92 11.13 -0.91
CA ALA A 111 -17.65 10.57 -2.04
C ALA A 111 -17.38 9.08 -2.27
N HIS A 112 -16.21 8.57 -1.82
CA HIS A 112 -15.76 7.21 -2.11
C HIS A 112 -15.67 6.36 -0.85
N GLU A 113 -16.50 5.32 -0.77
CA GLU A 113 -16.42 4.30 0.28
C GLU A 113 -15.13 3.46 0.11
N THR A 114 -14.90 2.95 -1.10
CA THR A 114 -13.67 2.26 -1.49
C THR A 114 -12.63 3.28 -1.96
N GLY A 115 -11.45 3.33 -1.32
CA GLY A 115 -10.38 4.30 -1.64
C GLY A 115 -10.46 5.62 -0.86
N GLY A 116 -11.57 5.88 -0.17
CA GLY A 116 -11.71 7.03 0.74
C GLY A 116 -10.60 7.07 1.81
N ASP A 117 -10.11 5.92 2.24
CA ASP A 117 -9.01 5.81 3.19
C ASP A 117 -7.68 6.38 2.65
N LEU A 118 -7.32 6.08 1.40
CA LEU A 118 -6.13 6.65 0.77
C LEU A 118 -6.30 8.16 0.59
N ALA A 119 -7.51 8.64 0.24
CA ALA A 119 -7.80 10.07 0.15
C ALA A 119 -7.70 10.78 1.52
N ARG A 120 -8.20 10.17 2.60
CA ARG A 120 -8.02 10.67 3.99
C ARG A 120 -6.55 10.69 4.38
N TRP A 121 -5.79 9.67 4.00
CA TRP A 121 -4.34 9.64 4.21
C TRP A 121 -3.64 10.80 3.50
N LYS A 122 -3.90 10.99 2.20
CA LYS A 122 -3.38 12.14 1.46
C LYS A 122 -3.82 13.46 2.07
N LEU A 123 -5.03 13.53 2.65
CA LEU A 123 -5.50 14.73 3.33
C LEU A 123 -4.70 15.00 4.61
N ILE A 124 -4.38 13.96 5.41
CA ILE A 124 -3.46 14.09 6.54
C ILE A 124 -2.11 14.65 6.08
N GLU A 125 -1.53 14.12 5.00
CA GLU A 125 -0.27 14.64 4.43
C GLU A 125 -0.36 16.14 4.12
N ARG A 126 -1.49 16.60 3.55
CA ARG A 126 -1.69 18.04 3.27
C ARG A 126 -1.85 18.86 4.54
N GLU A 127 -2.68 18.41 5.46
CA GLU A 127 -2.97 19.15 6.68
C GLU A 127 -1.76 19.22 7.61
N MET A 128 -0.81 18.27 7.53
CA MET A 128 0.51 18.40 8.18
C MET A 128 1.29 19.62 7.68
N HIS A 129 1.22 19.94 6.39
CA HIS A 129 1.85 21.15 5.83
C HIS A 129 1.08 22.43 6.19
N LEU A 130 -0.25 22.34 6.33
CA LEU A 130 -1.11 23.50 6.63
C LEU A 130 -1.26 23.78 8.13
N GLY A 131 -0.99 22.79 8.98
CA GLY A 131 -1.00 22.91 10.43
C GLY A 131 -2.37 22.69 11.12
N ASP A 132 -3.35 22.07 10.47
CA ASP A 132 -4.64 21.75 11.10
C ASP A 132 -4.56 20.45 11.93
N THR A 133 -3.92 20.54 13.10
CA THR A 133 -3.70 19.38 13.99
C THR A 133 -5.00 18.69 14.41
N ARG A 134 -6.11 19.43 14.57
CA ARG A 134 -7.39 18.86 14.99
C ARG A 134 -7.96 17.95 13.92
N LEU A 135 -7.93 18.41 12.66
CA LEU A 135 -8.40 17.60 11.56
C LEU A 135 -7.50 16.37 11.36
N ILE A 136 -6.18 16.51 11.52
CA ILE A 136 -5.26 15.36 11.44
C ILE A 136 -5.60 14.31 12.50
N GLU A 137 -5.78 14.71 13.76
CA GLU A 137 -6.14 13.78 14.84
C GLU A 137 -7.48 13.08 14.59
N GLN A 138 -8.47 13.82 14.06
CA GLN A 138 -9.76 13.26 13.68
C GLN A 138 -9.59 12.21 12.58
N LEU A 139 -8.94 12.56 11.47
CA LEU A 139 -8.75 11.66 10.33
C LEU A 139 -7.91 10.44 10.71
N ALA A 140 -6.89 10.62 11.54
CA ALA A 140 -6.07 9.52 12.03
C ALA A 140 -6.87 8.53 12.88
N SER A 141 -7.80 9.04 13.69
CA SER A 141 -8.74 8.21 14.45
C SER A 141 -9.75 7.50 13.54
N GLU A 142 -10.29 8.19 12.53
CA GLU A 142 -11.22 7.59 11.54
C GLU A 142 -10.54 6.48 10.73
N LEU A 143 -9.26 6.63 10.42
CA LEU A 143 -8.46 5.61 9.73
C LEU A 143 -8.05 4.44 10.64
N GLY A 144 -8.26 4.54 11.95
CA GLY A 144 -7.92 3.49 12.92
C GLY A 144 -6.44 3.41 13.28
N PHE A 145 -5.65 4.49 13.11
CA PHE A 145 -4.22 4.46 13.47
C PHE A 145 -4.01 4.19 14.95
N ILE A 146 -3.13 3.22 15.23
CA ILE A 146 -2.71 2.91 16.59
C ILE A 146 -1.57 3.87 16.94
N ARG A 147 -1.77 4.69 17.97
CA ARG A 147 -0.81 5.74 18.39
C ARG A 147 -0.22 5.50 19.78
N ASN A 148 -0.82 4.62 20.57
CA ASN A 148 -0.32 4.26 21.89
C ASN A 148 0.53 3.00 21.77
N TRP A 149 1.84 3.17 21.86
CA TRP A 149 2.80 2.07 21.81
C TRP A 149 3.82 2.15 22.93
N TRP A 150 4.30 0.98 23.30
CA TRP A 150 5.52 0.77 24.05
C TRP A 150 6.54 0.14 23.12
N VAL A 151 7.79 0.54 23.26
CA VAL A 151 8.90 0.08 22.43
C VAL A 151 9.88 -0.67 23.32
N LEU A 152 10.35 -1.81 22.84
CA LEU A 152 11.39 -2.62 23.49
C LEU A 152 12.47 -2.97 22.47
N GLY A 153 13.71 -2.61 22.76
CA GLY A 153 14.86 -2.82 21.88
C GLY A 153 15.92 -1.72 22.02
N PRO A 154 16.95 -1.71 21.16
CA PRO A 154 17.12 -2.59 20.01
C PRO A 154 17.70 -3.97 20.39
N PHE A 155 17.38 -4.99 19.62
CA PHE A 155 17.97 -6.34 19.62
C PHE A 155 18.79 -6.56 18.35
N THR A 156 19.66 -7.57 18.36
CA THR A 156 20.45 -7.94 17.19
C THR A 156 19.56 -8.50 16.09
N ASN A 157 19.76 -8.02 14.86
CA ASN A 157 19.14 -8.55 13.64
C ASN A 157 20.18 -8.75 12.54
N ASP A 158 21.37 -9.22 12.91
CA ASP A 158 22.46 -9.42 11.97
C ASP A 158 22.04 -10.44 10.91
N ARG A 159 21.98 -9.99 9.65
CA ARG A 159 21.55 -10.82 8.50
C ARG A 159 20.16 -11.43 8.67
N GLY A 160 19.24 -10.74 9.33
CA GLY A 160 17.85 -11.22 9.52
C GLY A 160 17.67 -12.24 10.65
N GLN A 161 18.73 -12.66 11.34
CA GLN A 161 18.65 -13.63 12.44
C GLN A 161 17.73 -13.18 13.57
N GLY A 162 17.55 -11.87 13.72
CA GLY A 162 16.63 -11.32 14.70
C GLY A 162 15.21 -11.82 14.50
N PHE A 163 14.78 -12.21 13.29
CA PHE A 163 13.43 -12.74 13.00
C PHE A 163 13.34 -14.27 13.07
N GLU A 164 14.48 -14.95 12.91
CA GLU A 164 14.60 -16.42 13.00
C GLU A 164 14.77 -16.89 14.45
N ASP A 165 15.54 -16.16 15.26
CA ASP A 165 15.84 -16.52 16.63
C ASP A 165 14.72 -16.10 17.61
N VAL A 166 14.46 -16.96 18.60
CA VAL A 166 13.62 -16.63 19.77
C VAL A 166 14.40 -15.69 20.67
N LEU A 167 14.00 -14.41 20.69
CA LEU A 167 14.61 -13.40 21.56
C LEU A 167 14.03 -13.45 22.97
N GLU A 168 14.76 -12.91 23.95
CA GLU A 168 14.40 -12.98 25.38
C GLU A 168 12.97 -12.48 25.70
N PRO A 169 12.45 -11.37 25.13
CA PRO A 169 11.07 -10.94 25.38
C PRO A 169 10.02 -11.92 24.87
N GLU A 170 10.38 -12.78 23.93
CA GLU A 170 9.51 -13.85 23.43
C GLU A 170 9.40 -15.00 24.41
N LEU A 171 10.28 -15.12 25.41
CA LEU A 171 10.17 -16.15 26.46
C LEU A 171 9.25 -15.70 27.61
N GLY A 172 9.01 -14.40 27.72
CA GLY A 172 8.19 -13.79 28.75
C GLY A 172 8.30 -12.27 28.71
N LEU A 173 7.22 -11.61 28.29
CA LEU A 173 7.14 -10.15 28.26
C LEU A 173 6.63 -9.61 29.60
N GLU A 174 7.46 -8.83 30.28
CA GLU A 174 7.17 -8.17 31.56
C GLU A 174 7.52 -6.68 31.47
N ILE A 175 6.71 -5.81 32.06
CA ILE A 175 6.87 -4.35 31.93
C ILE A 175 8.13 -3.84 32.63
N ASP A 176 8.40 -4.34 33.83
CA ASP A 176 9.49 -3.86 34.69
C ASP A 176 10.80 -4.65 34.51
N SER A 177 10.86 -5.52 33.50
CA SER A 177 12.02 -6.37 33.25
C SER A 177 12.99 -5.73 32.26
N ALA A 178 14.28 -5.91 32.54
CA ALA A 178 15.37 -5.52 31.67
C ALA A 178 15.86 -6.73 30.87
N TYR A 179 15.99 -6.55 29.56
CA TYR A 179 16.38 -7.57 28.60
C TYR A 179 17.78 -7.30 28.05
N SER A 180 18.47 -8.34 27.61
CA SER A 180 19.76 -8.22 26.92
C SER A 180 19.55 -7.84 25.45
N GLY A 181 19.60 -6.55 25.16
CA GLY A 181 19.55 -5.98 23.82
C GLY A 181 20.83 -6.16 23.01
N LYS A 182 20.88 -5.49 21.85
CA LYS A 182 22.01 -5.49 20.92
C LYS A 182 23.29 -5.06 21.64
N GLU A 183 24.40 -5.76 21.38
CA GLU A 183 25.70 -5.54 22.02
C GLU A 183 25.68 -5.65 23.56
N GLY A 184 24.69 -6.37 24.12
CA GLY A 184 24.55 -6.58 25.57
C GLY A 184 24.02 -5.35 26.32
N GLN A 185 23.43 -4.37 25.63
CA GLN A 185 22.79 -3.24 26.26
C GLN A 185 21.53 -3.69 27.01
N ALA A 186 21.35 -3.27 28.25
CA ALA A 186 20.10 -3.47 28.96
C ALA A 186 19.00 -2.61 28.32
N VAL A 187 17.92 -3.24 27.88
CA VAL A 187 16.76 -2.56 27.27
C VAL A 187 15.49 -2.90 28.04
N GLU A 188 14.65 -1.90 28.24
CA GLU A 188 13.41 -2.01 29.01
C GLU A 188 12.24 -1.54 28.15
N LEU A 189 11.04 -2.04 28.45
CA LEU A 189 9.83 -1.65 27.75
C LEU A 189 9.46 -0.22 28.13
N ARG A 190 9.45 0.68 27.16
CA ARG A 190 9.21 2.11 27.41
C ARG A 190 8.11 2.66 26.52
N ARG A 191 7.26 3.52 27.08
CA ARG A 191 6.21 4.19 26.31
C ARG A 191 6.80 5.14 25.27
N LEU A 192 6.18 5.24 24.09
CA LEU A 192 6.53 6.26 23.10
C LEU A 192 6.44 7.66 23.72
N PRO A 193 7.49 8.49 23.62
CA PRO A 193 7.49 9.82 24.19
C PRO A 193 6.61 10.81 23.41
N VAL A 194 6.39 10.55 22.13
CA VAL A 194 5.63 11.41 21.21
C VAL A 194 4.73 10.54 20.35
N GLN A 195 3.50 11.00 20.14
CA GLN A 195 2.55 10.39 19.23
C GLN A 195 2.54 11.20 17.94
N ALA A 196 3.06 10.61 16.86
CA ALA A 196 2.99 11.29 15.57
C ALA A 196 1.52 11.44 15.14
N PRO A 197 1.10 12.64 14.67
CA PRO A 197 -0.29 12.87 14.27
C PRO A 197 -0.77 11.91 13.16
N ASP A 198 0.15 11.45 12.31
CA ASP A 198 -0.10 10.57 11.17
C ASP A 198 0.06 9.07 11.51
N GLY A 199 0.33 8.75 12.79
CA GLY A 199 0.53 7.39 13.28
C GLY A 199 1.91 6.78 12.99
N THR A 200 2.83 7.51 12.34
CA THR A 200 4.16 6.99 12.01
C THR A 200 5.06 6.95 13.25
N ILE A 201 5.71 5.82 13.48
CA ILE A 201 6.66 5.61 14.56
C ILE A 201 8.06 5.55 13.95
N ASP A 202 8.89 6.55 14.24
CA ASP A 202 10.29 6.56 13.82
C ASP A 202 11.17 5.87 14.87
N ILE A 203 11.27 4.55 14.75
CA ILE A 203 12.07 3.69 15.63
C ILE A 203 13.55 4.05 15.50
N GLY A 204 13.99 4.36 14.28
CA GLY A 204 15.33 4.82 13.95
C GLY A 204 15.71 6.15 14.58
N ALA A 205 14.77 7.02 14.91
CA ALA A 205 15.04 8.23 15.69
C ALA A 205 15.18 7.97 17.20
N MET A 206 14.65 6.84 17.71
CA MET A 206 14.52 6.57 19.14
C MET A 206 15.53 5.56 19.70
N LEU A 207 15.98 4.60 18.88
CA LEU A 207 16.84 3.49 19.32
C LEU A 207 18.24 3.60 18.74
N ARG A 208 19.26 3.20 19.51
CA ARG A 208 20.64 3.06 19.03
C ARG A 208 21.24 1.79 19.62
N PRO A 209 22.04 1.03 18.86
CA PRO A 209 22.25 1.14 17.41
C PRO A 209 20.96 0.89 16.59
N ASN A 210 20.85 1.53 15.43
CA ASN A 210 19.68 1.47 14.53
C ASN A 210 20.01 0.84 13.16
N GLU A 211 21.06 0.03 13.12
CA GLU A 211 21.49 -0.75 11.96
C GLU A 211 21.54 -2.22 12.36
N ALA A 212 21.16 -3.12 11.45
CA ALA A 212 21.01 -4.56 11.67
C ALA A 212 20.33 -4.84 13.03
N ALA A 213 19.21 -4.18 13.26
CA ALA A 213 18.53 -4.12 14.55
C ALA A 213 17.06 -4.57 14.42
N ALA A 214 16.51 -5.09 15.51
CA ALA A 214 15.10 -5.37 15.67
C ALA A 214 14.55 -4.72 16.94
N ALA A 215 13.25 -4.43 16.97
CA ALA A 215 12.56 -3.91 18.14
C ALA A 215 11.12 -4.41 18.15
N TYR A 216 10.54 -4.48 19.34
CA TYR A 216 9.14 -4.79 19.53
C TYR A 216 8.35 -3.50 19.77
N LEU A 217 7.23 -3.37 19.08
CA LEU A 217 6.16 -2.45 19.38
C LEU A 217 5.04 -3.22 20.06
N VAL A 218 4.69 -2.82 21.27
CA VAL A 218 3.69 -3.46 22.11
C VAL A 218 2.54 -2.49 22.37
N THR A 219 1.31 -2.96 22.24
CA THR A 219 0.11 -2.25 22.66
C THR A 219 -0.91 -3.25 23.19
N ALA A 220 -1.99 -2.76 23.79
CA ALA A 220 -3.13 -3.60 24.14
C ALA A 220 -4.41 -3.01 23.57
N VAL A 221 -5.28 -3.90 23.06
CA VAL A 221 -6.58 -3.58 22.47
C VAL A 221 -7.65 -4.22 23.35
N TRP A 222 -8.48 -3.38 23.95
CA TRP A 222 -9.69 -3.83 24.62
C TRP A 222 -10.81 -3.91 23.61
N CYS A 223 -11.54 -5.03 23.59
CA CYS A 223 -12.73 -5.21 22.79
C CYS A 223 -13.94 -5.45 23.71
N ASP A 224 -15.03 -4.69 23.52
CA ASP A 224 -16.27 -4.89 24.29
C ASP A 224 -16.90 -6.27 24.01
N GLU A 225 -16.76 -6.73 22.77
CA GLU A 225 -17.12 -8.07 22.33
C GLU A 225 -16.02 -8.65 21.44
N ARG A 226 -16.10 -9.96 21.19
CA ARG A 226 -15.13 -10.67 20.34
C ARG A 226 -15.15 -10.12 18.92
N GLN A 227 -13.99 -9.73 18.40
CA GLN A 227 -13.83 -9.25 17.02
C GLN A 227 -13.38 -10.40 16.11
N ARG A 228 -14.19 -10.71 15.10
CA ARG A 228 -14.01 -11.89 14.23
C ARG A 228 -13.37 -11.59 12.88
N ASP A 229 -13.33 -10.32 12.50
CA ASP A 229 -12.88 -9.87 11.17
C ASP A 229 -11.90 -8.68 11.27
N ALA A 230 -11.12 -8.62 12.35
CA ALA A 230 -10.14 -7.57 12.57
C ALA A 230 -8.99 -7.65 11.54
N GLU A 231 -8.52 -6.50 11.08
CA GLU A 231 -7.39 -6.43 10.14
C GLU A 231 -6.39 -5.37 10.57
N PHE A 232 -5.12 -5.76 10.71
CA PHE A 232 -4.02 -4.80 10.87
C PHE A 232 -3.52 -4.41 9.49
N ARG A 233 -3.53 -3.12 9.17
CA ARG A 233 -2.87 -2.56 7.98
C ARG A 233 -1.55 -1.91 8.38
N ILE A 234 -0.52 -2.10 7.56
CA ILE A 234 0.86 -1.76 7.92
C ILE A 234 1.51 -0.96 6.81
N GLY A 235 2.19 0.11 7.19
CA GLY A 235 3.30 0.68 6.42
C GLY A 235 4.61 0.48 7.18
N SER A 236 5.68 0.03 6.54
CA SER A 236 6.99 -0.17 7.14
C SER A 236 8.11 0.08 6.11
N ASP A 237 9.22 0.62 6.58
CA ASP A 237 10.45 0.68 5.78
C ASP A 237 11.16 -0.69 5.70
N GLY A 238 11.04 -1.53 6.73
CA GLY A 238 11.75 -2.80 6.87
C GLY A 238 10.84 -3.99 7.23
N PRO A 239 11.42 -5.16 7.55
CA PRO A 239 10.67 -6.36 7.87
C PRO A 239 9.78 -6.21 9.11
N VAL A 240 8.60 -6.82 9.09
CA VAL A 240 7.62 -6.78 10.18
C VAL A 240 6.99 -8.15 10.43
N LYS A 241 6.94 -8.56 11.70
CA LYS A 241 6.23 -9.75 12.19
C LYS A 241 5.12 -9.31 13.14
N GLY A 242 3.90 -9.80 12.96
CA GLY A 242 2.74 -9.46 13.80
C GLY A 242 2.28 -10.65 14.64
N GLY A 243 1.99 -10.41 15.93
CA GLY A 243 1.58 -11.46 16.85
C GLY A 243 0.69 -10.95 18.00
N LEU A 244 0.14 -11.91 18.74
CA LEU A 244 -0.58 -11.68 20.01
C LEU A 244 0.20 -12.33 21.15
N LEU A 245 0.22 -11.72 22.33
CA LEU A 245 0.72 -12.41 23.52
C LEU A 245 -0.23 -13.56 23.88
N ALA A 246 0.33 -14.75 24.09
CA ALA A 246 -0.35 -15.94 24.55
C ALA A 246 0.26 -16.38 25.90
N PRO A 247 -0.50 -16.32 27.00
CA PRO A 247 0.02 -16.51 28.36
C PRO A 247 0.45 -17.96 28.70
N SER A 248 -0.01 -18.98 27.95
CA SER A 248 0.39 -20.37 28.18
C SER A 248 1.42 -20.86 27.14
N VAL A 249 2.68 -20.93 27.58
CA VAL A 249 3.85 -21.45 26.81
C VAL A 249 3.74 -22.95 26.51
N ALA A 250 2.85 -23.67 27.20
CA ALA A 250 2.80 -25.15 27.20
C ALA A 250 2.47 -25.79 25.84
N GLU A 251 1.99 -25.02 24.86
CA GLU A 251 1.46 -25.55 23.59
C GLU A 251 1.89 -24.74 22.35
N LEU A 252 2.84 -23.81 22.47
CA LEU A 252 3.36 -23.06 21.34
C LEU A 252 4.64 -23.70 20.81
N ASP A 253 4.71 -23.87 19.49
CA ASP A 253 5.93 -24.24 18.81
C ASP A 253 7.05 -23.27 19.24
N GLU A 254 8.20 -23.82 19.61
CA GLU A 254 9.45 -23.07 19.90
C GLU A 254 9.54 -22.34 21.24
N GLY A 255 8.55 -22.45 22.14
CA GLY A 255 8.65 -21.91 23.51
C GLY A 255 8.50 -20.37 23.61
N SER A 256 8.00 -19.74 22.55
CA SER A 256 7.62 -18.32 22.54
C SER A 256 6.27 -18.11 23.24
N CYS A 257 6.12 -17.01 24.00
CA CYS A 257 4.86 -16.50 24.52
C CYS A 257 4.12 -15.62 23.50
N PHE A 258 4.65 -15.46 22.28
CA PHE A 258 3.96 -14.76 21.20
C PHE A 258 3.38 -15.76 20.20
N ARG A 259 2.08 -15.61 19.93
CA ARG A 259 1.43 -16.30 18.81
C ARG A 259 1.51 -15.40 17.58
N TRP A 260 2.50 -15.65 16.74
CA TRP A 260 2.69 -14.94 15.48
C TRP A 260 1.60 -15.31 14.47
N PHE A 261 1.02 -14.31 13.80
CA PHE A 261 0.00 -14.50 12.76
C PHE A 261 0.48 -14.13 11.35
N GLY A 262 1.72 -13.67 11.21
CA GLY A 262 2.37 -13.48 9.91
C GLY A 262 3.65 -12.65 9.96
N GLU A 263 4.35 -12.65 8.83
CA GLU A 263 5.61 -11.95 8.64
C GLU A 263 5.74 -11.39 7.21
N PHE A 264 6.31 -10.20 7.09
CA PHE A 264 6.72 -9.61 5.82
C PHE A 264 8.20 -9.26 5.89
N ASP A 265 9.02 -9.93 5.07
CA ASP A 265 10.45 -9.65 4.96
C ASP A 265 10.73 -8.80 3.71
N LYS A 266 10.54 -7.47 3.84
CA LYS A 266 10.68 -6.51 2.73
C LYS A 266 11.34 -5.22 3.20
N GLU A 267 12.27 -4.72 2.40
CA GLU A 267 12.95 -3.44 2.57
C GLU A 267 12.49 -2.44 1.50
N ARG A 268 11.84 -1.35 1.89
CA ARG A 268 11.20 -0.37 0.99
C ARG A 268 10.98 0.98 1.68
N GLU A 269 10.39 1.92 0.97
CA GLU A 269 9.98 3.20 1.55
C GLU A 269 8.61 3.02 2.19
N ILE A 270 8.40 3.53 3.41
CA ILE A 270 7.11 3.48 4.10
C ILE A 270 6.01 4.12 3.24
N GLY A 271 4.86 3.47 3.19
CA GLY A 271 3.69 3.97 2.48
C GLY A 271 2.38 3.58 3.16
N PHE A 272 1.26 3.95 2.54
CA PHE A 272 -0.07 3.66 3.08
C PHE A 272 -0.46 2.21 2.79
N ASP A 273 -0.80 1.44 3.83
CA ASP A 273 -1.32 0.07 3.74
C ASP A 273 -0.54 -0.87 2.81
N GLN A 274 0.78 -0.90 2.98
CA GLN A 274 1.71 -1.73 2.21
C GLN A 274 1.46 -3.23 2.39
N ASP A 275 1.12 -3.60 3.63
CA ASP A 275 0.83 -4.97 4.03
C ASP A 275 -0.42 -5.01 4.91
N HIS A 276 -0.91 -6.22 5.14
CA HIS A 276 -1.98 -6.45 6.08
C HIS A 276 -1.88 -7.82 6.74
N PHE A 277 -2.33 -7.90 7.98
CA PHE A 277 -2.60 -9.15 8.67
C PHE A 277 -4.09 -9.23 8.99
N LYS A 278 -4.77 -10.17 8.33
CA LYS A 278 -6.18 -10.41 8.57
C LYS A 278 -6.34 -11.46 9.66
N ILE A 279 -7.00 -11.07 10.74
CA ILE A 279 -7.42 -11.95 11.82
C ILE A 279 -8.86 -12.36 11.52
N SER A 280 -9.03 -13.49 10.83
CA SER A 280 -10.37 -13.99 10.47
C SER A 280 -10.54 -15.48 10.66
N ARG A 281 -11.80 -15.90 10.75
CA ARG A 281 -12.20 -17.31 10.83
C ARG A 281 -11.76 -18.06 9.58
N SER A 282 -11.00 -19.15 9.75
CA SER A 282 -10.74 -20.08 8.64
C SER A 282 -12.07 -20.69 8.15
N ILE A 283 -12.45 -20.37 6.91
CA ILE A 283 -13.70 -20.85 6.27
C ILE A 283 -13.50 -22.25 5.68
N SER A 284 -12.26 -22.68 5.44
CA SER A 284 -11.95 -23.89 4.67
C SER A 284 -12.17 -25.19 5.42
N GLU A 285 -12.30 -25.18 6.75
CA GLU A 285 -12.47 -26.39 7.54
C GLU A 285 -13.66 -26.29 8.52
N PRO A 286 -14.88 -26.67 8.09
CA PRO A 286 -16.09 -26.56 8.90
C PRO A 286 -16.08 -27.38 10.21
N ASN A 287 -15.04 -28.19 10.44
CA ASN A 287 -14.85 -28.99 11.64
C ASN A 287 -13.73 -28.49 12.58
N LEU A 288 -12.96 -27.45 12.22
CA LEU A 288 -12.08 -26.80 13.19
C LEU A 288 -12.94 -26.03 14.20
N LYS A 289 -12.84 -26.41 15.49
CA LYS A 289 -13.58 -25.80 16.61
C LYS A 289 -13.07 -24.42 17.02
N TYR A 290 -12.25 -23.81 16.17
CA TYR A 290 -11.28 -22.81 16.58
C TYR A 290 -11.50 -21.52 15.79
N GLU A 291 -11.86 -20.46 16.48
CA GLU A 291 -12.17 -19.16 15.87
C GLU A 291 -10.99 -18.21 16.13
N ALA A 292 -10.14 -17.93 15.14
CA ALA A 292 -9.15 -16.85 15.23
C ALA A 292 -9.88 -15.48 15.32
N GLY A 293 -9.47 -14.60 16.23
CA GLY A 293 -10.16 -13.35 16.54
C GLY A 293 -9.56 -12.64 17.75
N LEU A 294 -9.76 -11.31 17.85
CA LEU A 294 -9.52 -10.58 19.10
C LEU A 294 -10.63 -10.97 20.09
N GLN A 295 -10.25 -11.40 21.29
CA GLN A 295 -11.20 -11.80 22.32
C GLN A 295 -11.86 -10.57 22.96
N ALA A 296 -13.01 -10.79 23.60
CA ALA A 296 -13.57 -9.76 24.48
C ALA A 296 -12.62 -9.52 25.65
N GLY A 297 -12.47 -8.25 26.06
CA GLY A 297 -11.46 -7.84 27.03
C GLY A 297 -10.14 -7.44 26.37
N TRP A 298 -9.04 -7.51 27.12
CA TRP A 298 -7.72 -7.10 26.65
C TRP A 298 -7.06 -8.14 25.75
N ASN A 299 -6.49 -7.66 24.64
CA ASN A 299 -5.64 -8.41 23.74
C ASN A 299 -4.32 -7.67 23.62
N VAL A 300 -3.20 -8.29 24.03
CA VAL A 300 -1.88 -7.69 23.87
C VAL A 300 -1.37 -8.00 22.47
N VAL A 301 -1.10 -6.96 21.71
CA VAL A 301 -0.67 -7.01 20.31
C VAL A 301 0.79 -6.60 20.25
N VAL A 302 1.59 -7.40 19.53
CA VAL A 302 3.02 -7.20 19.41
C VAL A 302 3.42 -7.19 17.94
N PHE A 303 4.23 -6.22 17.56
CA PHE A 303 4.88 -6.16 16.25
C PHE A 303 6.38 -6.15 16.43
N LYS A 304 7.08 -7.09 15.80
CA LYS A 304 8.53 -7.11 15.71
C LYS A 304 8.92 -6.42 14.41
N CYS A 305 9.67 -5.33 14.50
CA CYS A 305 10.09 -4.52 13.35
C CYS A 305 11.61 -4.57 13.24
N GLY A 306 12.13 -4.75 12.04
CA GLY A 306 13.57 -4.81 11.77
C GLY A 306 14.04 -3.70 10.84
N VAL A 307 15.36 -3.51 10.83
CA VAL A 307 16.08 -2.66 9.89
C VAL A 307 17.47 -3.23 9.62
N ASP A 308 17.96 -3.10 8.39
CA ASP A 308 19.37 -3.34 8.06
C ASP A 308 20.19 -2.03 8.10
N ASP A 309 20.10 -1.16 7.09
CA ASP A 309 20.94 0.05 6.97
C ASP A 309 20.17 1.33 6.56
N ARG A 310 18.86 1.39 6.85
CA ARG A 310 17.94 2.42 6.33
C ARG A 310 17.13 3.16 7.40
N ASP A 311 16.20 3.99 6.93
CA ASP A 311 15.13 4.52 7.78
C ASP A 311 14.39 3.35 8.44
N TRP A 312 14.06 3.52 9.72
CA TRP A 312 13.38 2.50 10.50
C TRP A 312 12.06 3.05 11.03
N ARG A 313 11.08 3.16 10.14
CA ARG A 313 9.74 3.65 10.49
C ARG A 313 8.69 2.58 10.23
N VAL A 314 7.63 2.64 11.02
CA VAL A 314 6.46 1.77 10.87
C VAL A 314 5.20 2.53 11.25
N ARG A 315 4.07 2.15 10.65
CA ARG A 315 2.74 2.69 10.90
C ARG A 315 1.76 1.54 10.87
N ILE A 316 0.89 1.46 11.88
CA ILE A 316 -0.07 0.36 12.00
C ILE A 316 -1.44 0.96 12.31
N ARG A 317 -2.47 0.46 11.61
CA ARG A 317 -3.88 0.76 11.89
C ARG A 317 -4.69 -0.52 12.02
N LEU A 318 -5.75 -0.46 12.83
CA LEU A 318 -6.68 -1.56 13.03
C LEU A 318 -8.01 -1.23 12.36
N LEU A 319 -8.45 -2.09 11.44
CA LEU A 319 -9.72 -2.00 10.74
C LEU A 319 -10.72 -3.04 11.25
N HIS A 320 -12.00 -2.79 10.97
CA HIS A 320 -13.12 -3.71 11.20
C HIS A 320 -13.21 -4.19 12.66
N ALA A 321 -12.93 -3.28 13.59
CA ALA A 321 -12.96 -3.54 15.02
C ALA A 321 -13.84 -2.50 15.71
N ASP A 322 -15.13 -2.81 15.87
CA ASP A 322 -16.10 -1.93 16.50
C ASP A 322 -16.03 -2.05 18.02
N GLY A 323 -16.22 -0.93 18.74
CA GLY A 323 -16.20 -0.93 20.21
C GLY A 323 -14.83 -1.28 20.79
N VAL A 324 -13.75 -0.93 20.09
CA VAL A 324 -12.38 -1.12 20.60
C VAL A 324 -11.79 0.14 21.22
N ARG A 325 -10.97 -0.05 22.25
CA ARG A 325 -10.13 1.01 22.83
C ARG A 325 -8.70 0.51 23.00
N PHE A 326 -7.73 1.37 22.73
CA PHE A 326 -6.31 1.06 22.94
C PHE A 326 -5.89 1.42 24.36
N ALA A 327 -4.94 0.66 24.92
CA ALA A 327 -4.29 1.02 26.18
C ALA A 327 -3.69 2.42 26.08
N ALA A 328 -4.02 3.27 27.04
CA ALA A 328 -3.62 4.67 27.07
C ALA A 328 -2.62 4.96 28.20
N THR A 329 -2.42 4.03 29.13
CA THR A 329 -1.48 4.17 30.24
C THR A 329 -0.71 2.88 30.49
N THR A 330 0.35 2.93 31.30
CA THR A 330 1.11 1.73 31.67
C THR A 330 0.22 0.78 32.48
N GLU A 331 -0.67 1.30 33.32
CA GLU A 331 -1.62 0.52 34.09
C GLU A 331 -2.62 -0.25 33.21
N ASP A 332 -3.06 0.34 32.08
CA ASP A 332 -3.87 -0.38 31.10
C ASP A 332 -3.10 -1.57 30.50
N LEU A 333 -1.81 -1.37 30.19
CA LEU A 333 -0.96 -2.43 29.65
C LEU A 333 -0.65 -3.51 30.70
N GLU A 334 -0.38 -3.12 31.95
CA GLU A 334 -0.22 -4.06 33.09
C GLU A 334 -1.47 -4.90 33.29
N ALA A 335 -2.65 -4.27 33.25
CA ALA A 335 -3.93 -4.97 33.35
C ALA A 335 -4.12 -5.95 32.19
N ALA A 336 -3.71 -5.56 30.97
CA ALA A 336 -3.75 -6.43 29.81
C ALA A 336 -2.80 -7.63 29.93
N LEU A 337 -1.55 -7.42 30.37
CA LEU A 337 -0.56 -8.48 30.58
C LEU A 337 -0.94 -9.43 31.73
N SER A 338 -1.66 -8.92 32.73
CA SER A 338 -2.17 -9.70 33.86
C SER A 338 -3.44 -10.50 33.52
N THR A 339 -4.06 -10.20 32.39
CA THR A 339 -5.22 -10.97 31.91
C THR A 339 -4.69 -12.26 31.28
N ASP A 340 -5.26 -13.40 31.65
CA ASP A 340 -5.07 -14.66 30.95
C ASP A 340 -6.19 -14.78 29.91
N PRO A 341 -6.02 -14.27 28.67
CA PRO A 341 -7.02 -14.46 27.64
C PRO A 341 -7.21 -15.97 27.39
N GLU A 342 -8.46 -16.43 27.51
CA GLU A 342 -8.87 -17.74 26.99
C GLU A 342 -8.69 -17.75 25.47
N PHE A 343 -7.47 -18.03 25.00
CA PHE A 343 -7.24 -18.31 23.59
C PHE A 343 -7.78 -19.70 23.29
N ALA A 344 -8.77 -19.78 22.41
CA ALA A 344 -9.03 -21.03 21.73
C ALA A 344 -7.73 -21.46 21.03
N GLU A 345 -7.32 -22.72 21.21
CA GLU A 345 -6.38 -23.40 20.30
C GLU A 345 -6.83 -23.16 18.86
N GLY A 346 -5.96 -23.12 17.87
CA GLY A 346 -6.38 -22.89 16.49
C GLY A 346 -5.21 -22.57 15.57
N GLU A 347 -5.18 -23.23 14.41
CA GLU A 347 -4.23 -22.91 13.36
C GLU A 347 -4.61 -21.55 12.75
N TRP A 348 -3.67 -20.62 12.84
CA TRP A 348 -3.72 -19.39 12.07
C TRP A 348 -3.24 -19.75 10.69
N SER A 349 -4.13 -19.66 9.71
CA SER A 349 -3.67 -19.81 8.34
C SER A 349 -2.75 -18.63 8.03
N ASP A 350 -1.53 -18.91 7.54
CA ASP A 350 -0.63 -17.95 6.88
C ASP A 350 -1.23 -17.42 5.56
N THR A 351 -2.56 -17.25 5.51
CA THR A 351 -3.29 -16.64 4.38
C THR A 351 -2.92 -15.17 4.22
N GLY A 352 -2.13 -14.63 5.15
CA GLY A 352 -1.47 -13.34 5.09
C GLY A 352 -0.11 -13.32 4.39
N LYS A 353 0.25 -14.27 3.51
CA LYS A 353 1.03 -13.88 2.31
C LYS A 353 0.13 -12.98 1.47
N GLY A 354 -0.16 -11.80 2.01
CA GLY A 354 -1.36 -11.04 1.74
C GLY A 354 -1.47 -10.84 0.26
N ALA A 355 -2.40 -11.57 -0.38
CA ALA A 355 -2.51 -11.70 -1.82
C ALA A 355 -1.28 -11.13 -2.54
N THR A 356 -0.11 -11.76 -2.42
CA THR A 356 0.81 -11.64 -3.55
C THR A 356 -0.07 -12.16 -4.67
N PRO A 357 -0.45 -11.34 -5.67
CA PRO A 357 -1.18 -11.87 -6.81
C PRO A 357 -0.39 -13.09 -7.20
N ASP A 358 -1.04 -14.25 -7.07
CA ASP A 358 -0.42 -15.56 -7.12
C ASP A 358 0.70 -15.49 -8.16
N THR A 359 1.97 -15.73 -7.79
CA THR A 359 3.07 -15.50 -8.75
C THR A 359 2.94 -16.39 -10.00
N THR A 360 1.98 -17.31 -9.98
CA THR A 360 1.45 -18.13 -11.07
C THR A 360 0.17 -17.62 -11.74
N VAL A 361 -0.32 -16.40 -11.48
CA VAL A 361 -1.35 -15.79 -12.34
C VAL A 361 -0.76 -15.66 -13.73
N ASP A 362 -1.23 -16.52 -14.62
CA ASP A 362 -1.08 -16.36 -16.06
C ASP A 362 -1.41 -14.90 -16.38
N VAL A 363 -0.38 -14.12 -16.72
CA VAL A 363 -0.52 -12.70 -17.03
C VAL A 363 -1.30 -12.59 -18.33
N HIS A 364 -2.62 -12.64 -18.22
CA HIS A 364 -3.53 -12.33 -19.30
C HIS A 364 -3.25 -10.88 -19.68
N VAL A 365 -3.02 -10.61 -20.96
CA VAL A 365 -2.90 -9.24 -21.46
C VAL A 365 -4.29 -8.61 -21.34
N GLY A 366 -4.45 -7.73 -20.37
CA GLY A 366 -5.71 -7.08 -20.04
C GLY A 366 -5.49 -5.76 -19.32
N ARG A 367 -6.55 -4.98 -19.17
CA ARG A 367 -6.52 -3.68 -18.47
C ARG A 367 -6.01 -3.79 -17.02
N ALA A 368 -6.47 -4.81 -16.29
CA ALA A 368 -6.10 -5.01 -14.88
C ALA A 368 -4.58 -5.15 -14.63
N PRO A 369 -3.82 -5.98 -15.38
CA PRO A 369 -2.37 -6.07 -15.19
C PRO A 369 -1.61 -4.74 -15.41
N TYR A 370 -2.09 -3.87 -16.30
CA TYR A 370 -1.52 -2.53 -16.48
C TYR A 370 -1.81 -1.64 -15.27
N GLU A 371 -3.08 -1.57 -14.84
CA GLU A 371 -3.50 -0.71 -13.73
C GLU A 371 -2.78 -1.12 -12.43
N GLU A 372 -2.66 -2.43 -12.16
CA GLU A 372 -1.90 -2.93 -11.02
C GLU A 372 -0.42 -2.53 -11.08
N ALA A 373 0.22 -2.69 -12.24
CA ALA A 373 1.62 -2.31 -12.39
C ALA A 373 1.82 -0.79 -12.28
N ALA A 374 0.92 0.02 -12.83
CA ALA A 374 0.98 1.48 -12.71
C ALA A 374 0.76 1.92 -11.25
N ARG A 375 -0.18 1.29 -10.55
CA ARG A 375 -0.42 1.49 -9.11
C ARG A 375 0.81 1.12 -8.29
N GLU A 376 1.44 -0.02 -8.56
CA GLU A 376 2.69 -0.45 -7.91
C GLU A 376 3.84 0.55 -8.11
N LEU A 377 3.94 1.17 -9.30
CA LEU A 377 4.96 2.19 -9.58
C LEU A 377 4.70 3.52 -8.86
N LEU A 378 3.43 3.92 -8.79
CA LEU A 378 3.00 5.21 -8.25
C LEU A 378 2.86 5.21 -6.74
N LEU A 379 2.57 4.08 -6.13
CA LEU A 379 2.54 3.89 -4.69
C LEU A 379 3.79 3.10 -4.28
N PRO A 380 4.99 3.74 -4.17
CA PRO A 380 6.26 3.13 -3.75
C PRO A 380 6.23 2.25 -2.50
N ALA A 381 5.16 2.43 -1.73
CA ALA A 381 4.65 1.53 -0.72
C ALA A 381 4.73 0.04 -1.17
N LEU A 382 4.61 -0.23 -2.47
CA LEU A 382 4.66 -1.55 -3.07
C LEU A 382 6.12 -1.88 -3.45
N ASP A 383 6.60 -3.01 -2.95
CA ASP A 383 7.98 -3.52 -3.02
C ASP A 383 8.74 -3.16 -4.32
N ARG A 384 9.65 -2.17 -4.24
CA ARG A 384 10.48 -1.74 -5.38
C ARG A 384 11.52 -2.77 -5.81
N SER A 385 11.77 -3.82 -5.02
CA SER A 385 12.60 -4.95 -5.44
C SER A 385 11.83 -5.91 -6.36
N SER A 386 10.50 -5.79 -6.39
CA SER A 386 9.65 -6.62 -7.24
C SER A 386 9.95 -6.36 -8.72
N SER A 387 10.26 -7.44 -9.43
CA SER A 387 10.35 -7.42 -10.89
C SER A 387 8.99 -7.41 -11.58
N LEU A 388 7.88 -7.50 -10.83
CA LEU A 388 6.52 -7.65 -11.37
C LEU A 388 6.05 -6.42 -12.16
N PRO A 389 6.14 -5.17 -11.67
CA PRO A 389 5.72 -4.00 -12.45
C PRO A 389 6.44 -3.95 -13.79
N ARG A 390 7.75 -4.23 -13.79
CA ARG A 390 8.57 -4.29 -15.01
C ARG A 390 8.09 -5.37 -15.97
N ARG A 391 7.85 -6.60 -15.50
CA ARG A 391 7.37 -7.70 -16.36
C ARG A 391 5.99 -7.39 -16.95
N ARG A 392 5.08 -6.85 -16.14
CA ARG A 392 3.72 -6.46 -16.56
C ARG A 392 3.75 -5.33 -17.58
N MET A 393 4.56 -4.29 -17.34
CA MET A 393 4.73 -3.17 -18.28
C MET A 393 5.38 -3.60 -19.59
N GLN A 394 6.37 -4.51 -19.55
CA GLN A 394 6.97 -5.04 -20.78
C GLN A 394 5.95 -5.85 -21.58
N LYS A 395 5.13 -6.70 -20.94
CA LYS A 395 4.04 -7.42 -21.62
C LYS A 395 3.00 -6.48 -22.23
N ALA A 396 2.65 -5.39 -21.55
CA ALA A 396 1.75 -4.38 -22.09
C ALA A 396 2.33 -3.70 -23.34
N LEU A 397 3.64 -3.42 -23.36
CA LEU A 397 4.34 -2.90 -24.55
C LEU A 397 4.38 -3.91 -25.69
N ASP A 398 4.70 -5.16 -25.40
CA ASP A 398 4.78 -6.22 -26.41
C ASP A 398 3.41 -6.41 -27.10
N ALA A 399 2.32 -6.35 -26.32
CA ALA A 399 0.96 -6.38 -26.84
C ALA A 399 0.62 -5.20 -27.78
N CYS A 400 1.20 -4.01 -27.56
CA CYS A 400 1.04 -2.87 -28.47
C CYS A 400 1.76 -3.07 -29.82
N VAL A 401 2.80 -3.90 -29.86
CA VAL A 401 3.47 -4.27 -31.12
C VAL A 401 2.61 -5.24 -31.92
N GLU A 402 1.97 -6.20 -31.25
CA GLU A 402 1.09 -7.19 -31.88
C GLU A 402 -0.23 -6.57 -32.33
N THR A 403 -0.80 -5.67 -31.52
CA THR A 403 -2.04 -4.95 -31.82
C THR A 403 -1.75 -3.44 -31.77
N PRO A 404 -1.48 -2.80 -32.92
CA PRO A 404 -1.14 -1.38 -32.97
C PRO A 404 -2.16 -0.52 -32.25
N VAL A 405 -1.69 0.16 -31.20
CA VAL A 405 -2.42 1.21 -30.48
C VAL A 405 -2.02 2.58 -31.04
N GLY A 406 -2.77 3.63 -30.72
CA GLY A 406 -2.37 4.98 -31.11
C GLY A 406 -1.08 5.43 -30.43
N ASP A 407 -0.26 6.25 -31.11
CA ASP A 407 1.05 6.73 -30.64
C ASP A 407 1.00 7.29 -29.20
N ASN A 408 -0.11 7.94 -28.84
CA ASN A 408 -0.33 8.48 -27.50
C ASN A 408 -0.31 7.40 -26.40
N VAL A 409 -0.98 6.27 -26.64
CA VAL A 409 -1.01 5.13 -25.70
C VAL A 409 0.39 4.52 -25.61
N TYR A 410 1.04 4.35 -26.76
CA TYR A 410 2.37 3.74 -26.81
C TYR A 410 3.44 4.63 -26.13
N ALA A 411 3.35 5.96 -26.28
CA ALA A 411 4.23 6.89 -25.60
C ALA A 411 4.10 6.80 -24.07
N VAL A 412 2.85 6.73 -23.56
CA VAL A 412 2.56 6.57 -22.12
C VAL A 412 3.11 5.26 -21.59
N LEU A 413 2.82 4.14 -22.26
CA LEU A 413 3.32 2.82 -21.84
C LEU A 413 4.85 2.75 -21.90
N SER A 414 5.48 3.38 -22.89
CA SER A 414 6.94 3.43 -23.00
C SER A 414 7.55 4.18 -21.80
N TYR A 415 6.95 5.30 -21.41
CA TYR A 415 7.36 6.05 -20.24
C TYR A 415 7.19 5.24 -18.94
N LEU A 416 6.04 4.59 -18.75
CA LEU A 416 5.77 3.79 -17.54
C LEU A 416 6.67 2.56 -17.44
N ALA A 417 6.95 1.90 -18.56
CA ALA A 417 7.93 0.82 -18.59
C ALA A 417 9.35 1.35 -18.31
N ALA A 418 9.71 2.53 -18.79
CA ALA A 418 10.99 3.16 -18.45
C ALA A 418 11.09 3.40 -16.93
N TRP A 419 10.02 3.91 -16.33
CA TRP A 419 9.92 4.10 -14.88
C TRP A 419 10.04 2.77 -14.13
N ALA A 420 9.38 1.71 -14.60
CA ALA A 420 9.50 0.37 -14.01
C ALA A 420 10.91 -0.25 -14.12
N ASN A 421 11.73 0.24 -15.05
CA ASN A 421 13.14 -0.17 -15.18
C ASN A 421 14.09 0.75 -14.40
N ARG A 422 13.59 1.73 -13.63
CA ARG A 422 14.41 2.56 -12.74
C ARG A 422 14.89 1.71 -11.57
N SER A 423 16.19 1.45 -11.53
CA SER A 423 16.76 0.70 -10.41
C SER A 423 16.74 1.53 -9.13
N SER A 424 16.29 0.92 -8.04
CA SER A 424 16.44 1.44 -6.67
C SER A 424 17.79 1.06 -6.05
N ALA A 425 18.50 0.09 -6.63
CA ALA A 425 19.77 -0.40 -6.11
C ALA A 425 20.93 0.50 -6.58
N SER A 426 21.79 0.88 -5.64
CA SER A 426 23.07 1.56 -5.88
C SER A 426 24.00 0.80 -6.84
N TYR A 427 23.76 -0.50 -7.04
CA TYR A 427 24.44 -1.38 -7.99
C TYR A 427 23.44 -1.96 -9.01
N SER A 428 22.83 -1.11 -9.82
CA SER A 428 22.03 -1.60 -10.95
C SER A 428 22.93 -2.29 -11.97
N ALA A 429 22.55 -3.48 -12.43
CA ALA A 429 23.16 -4.06 -13.61
C ALA A 429 22.90 -3.14 -14.81
N GLY A 430 23.95 -2.69 -15.50
CA GLY A 430 23.85 -1.74 -16.61
C GLY A 430 22.86 -2.12 -17.74
N ARG A 431 22.36 -3.36 -17.77
CA ARG A 431 21.27 -3.79 -18.65
C ARG A 431 19.95 -3.05 -18.39
N GLU A 432 19.55 -2.90 -17.13
CA GLU A 432 18.25 -2.29 -16.77
C GLU A 432 18.24 -0.79 -17.10
N GLU A 433 19.33 -0.11 -16.74
CA GLU A 433 19.49 1.32 -16.98
C GLU A 433 19.61 1.63 -18.49
N ASN A 434 20.22 0.73 -19.28
CA ASN A 434 20.20 0.83 -20.75
C ASN A 434 18.79 0.68 -21.33
N ARG A 435 18.01 -0.29 -20.83
CA ARG A 435 16.62 -0.51 -21.28
C ARG A 435 15.73 0.69 -20.94
N ARG A 436 15.86 1.23 -19.72
CA ARG A 436 15.16 2.46 -19.31
C ARG A 436 15.44 3.62 -20.27
N ARG A 437 16.71 3.86 -20.60
CA ARG A 437 17.11 4.91 -21.55
C ARG A 437 16.47 4.72 -22.92
N GLU A 438 16.45 3.50 -23.46
CA GLU A 438 15.83 3.19 -24.75
C GLU A 438 14.33 3.50 -24.73
N LEU A 439 13.63 3.10 -23.67
CA LEU A 439 12.20 3.35 -23.49
C LEU A 439 11.88 4.86 -23.36
N LEU A 440 12.73 5.63 -22.68
CA LEU A 440 12.57 7.10 -22.62
C LEU A 440 12.78 7.75 -24.00
N LYS A 441 13.74 7.27 -24.80
CA LYS A 441 13.93 7.75 -26.18
C LYS A 441 12.72 7.41 -27.05
N GLN A 442 12.22 6.19 -26.96
CA GLN A 442 11.01 5.76 -27.65
C GLN A 442 9.80 6.64 -27.27
N CYS A 443 9.65 6.98 -25.99
CA CYS A 443 8.61 7.90 -25.55
C CYS A 443 8.73 9.28 -26.25
N LEU A 444 9.94 9.84 -26.35
CA LEU A 444 10.16 11.13 -27.03
C LEU A 444 9.99 11.07 -28.55
N GLU A 445 10.29 9.93 -29.18
CA GLU A 445 10.04 9.72 -30.61
C GLU A 445 8.53 9.73 -30.89
N LEU A 446 7.74 9.10 -30.02
CA LEU A 446 6.28 9.03 -30.12
C LEU A 446 5.57 10.32 -29.68
N ASP A 447 6.07 10.98 -28.63
CA ASP A 447 5.60 12.28 -28.15
C ASP A 447 6.79 13.23 -27.89
N PRO A 448 7.19 14.04 -28.89
CA PRO A 448 8.27 15.01 -28.74
C PRO A 448 8.02 16.10 -27.68
N LYS A 449 6.80 16.21 -27.15
CA LYS A 449 6.46 17.13 -26.06
C LYS A 449 6.57 16.48 -24.68
N ALA A 450 6.98 15.21 -24.57
CA ALA A 450 7.15 14.51 -23.29
C ALA A 450 8.33 15.06 -22.49
N ALA A 451 8.17 16.27 -21.94
CA ALA A 451 9.17 17.01 -21.19
C ALA A 451 9.79 16.19 -20.05
N ARG A 452 8.99 15.37 -19.35
CA ARG A 452 9.47 14.55 -18.23
C ARG A 452 10.39 13.42 -18.69
N ALA A 453 10.09 12.79 -19.83
CA ALA A 453 11.00 11.81 -20.42
C ALA A 453 12.35 12.43 -20.82
N ALA A 454 12.33 13.65 -21.38
CA ALA A 454 13.54 14.40 -21.66
C ALA A 454 14.32 14.77 -20.38
N LEU A 455 13.64 15.24 -19.34
CA LEU A 455 14.27 15.57 -18.05
C LEU A 455 14.93 14.34 -17.42
N GLU A 456 14.28 13.18 -17.44
CA GLU A 456 14.86 11.93 -16.92
C GLU A 456 16.07 11.45 -17.74
N LEU A 457 16.06 11.61 -19.06
CA LEU A 457 17.24 11.34 -19.89
C LEU A 457 18.38 12.31 -19.55
N SER A 458 18.08 13.58 -19.30
CA SER A 458 19.09 14.55 -18.85
C SER A 458 19.71 14.13 -17.52
N GLN A 459 18.88 13.70 -16.56
CA GLN A 459 19.32 13.18 -15.27
C GLN A 459 20.22 11.96 -15.43
N TYR A 460 19.81 11.01 -16.25
CA TYR A 460 20.58 9.82 -16.60
C TYR A 460 21.98 10.14 -17.12
N TYR A 461 22.10 11.02 -18.12
CA TYR A 461 23.40 11.35 -18.70
C TYR A 461 24.28 12.15 -17.75
N THR A 462 23.67 12.86 -16.80
CA THR A 462 24.37 13.57 -15.74
C THR A 462 24.95 12.60 -14.70
N THR A 463 24.14 11.68 -14.18
CA THR A 463 24.53 10.81 -13.06
C THR A 463 25.29 9.56 -13.48
N THR A 464 24.89 8.92 -14.59
CA THR A 464 25.37 7.58 -14.96
C THR A 464 26.53 7.64 -15.94
N PHE A 465 26.52 8.58 -16.89
CA PHE A 465 27.52 8.67 -17.96
C PHE A 465 28.44 9.89 -17.85
N SER A 466 28.16 10.80 -16.91
CA SER A 466 28.88 12.07 -16.78
C SER A 466 29.09 12.79 -18.12
N ASN A 467 28.05 12.80 -18.97
CA ASN A 467 28.05 13.42 -20.28
C ASN A 467 27.22 14.71 -20.26
N PRO A 468 27.82 15.85 -19.88
CA PRO A 468 27.07 17.08 -19.67
C PRO A 468 26.54 17.70 -20.97
N ALA A 469 27.11 17.35 -22.14
CA ALA A 469 26.63 17.84 -23.43
C ALA A 469 25.27 17.22 -23.80
N LEU A 470 25.16 15.88 -23.72
CA LEU A 470 23.87 15.21 -23.92
C LEU A 470 22.86 15.57 -22.82
N ALA A 471 23.32 15.68 -21.58
CA ALA A 471 22.46 16.13 -20.50
C ALA A 471 21.84 17.50 -20.79
N ASP A 472 22.63 18.45 -21.30
CA ASP A 472 22.14 19.79 -21.65
C ASP A 472 21.15 19.74 -22.81
N GLU A 473 21.44 18.97 -23.87
CA GLU A 473 20.52 18.78 -24.99
C GLU A 473 19.11 18.35 -24.52
N TYR A 474 19.06 17.31 -23.68
CA TYR A 474 17.78 16.82 -23.15
C TYR A 474 17.14 17.78 -22.12
N ALA A 475 17.93 18.50 -21.33
CA ALA A 475 17.40 19.50 -20.42
C ALA A 475 16.75 20.66 -21.19
N GLN A 476 17.39 21.15 -22.24
CA GLN A 476 16.83 22.18 -23.13
C GLN A 476 15.59 21.65 -23.86
N ALA A 477 15.58 20.38 -24.27
CA ALA A 477 14.40 19.75 -24.86
C ALA A 477 13.21 19.73 -23.89
N ALA A 478 13.43 19.40 -22.61
CA ALA A 478 12.41 19.45 -21.57
C ALA A 478 11.84 20.87 -21.38
N VAL A 479 12.72 21.87 -21.26
CA VAL A 479 12.31 23.28 -21.12
C VAL A 479 11.59 23.79 -22.37
N LYS A 480 12.01 23.38 -23.57
CA LYS A 480 11.35 23.75 -24.83
C LYS A 480 9.96 23.12 -24.93
N ALA A 481 9.81 21.87 -24.50
CA ALA A 481 8.53 21.17 -24.49
C ALA A 481 7.54 21.82 -23.51
N ASN A 482 8.03 22.27 -22.34
CA ASN A 482 7.22 23.01 -21.38
C ASN A 482 8.01 24.14 -20.67
N PRO A 483 7.97 25.37 -21.22
CA PRO A 483 8.71 26.51 -20.65
C PRO A 483 8.23 26.96 -19.27
N ALA A 484 7.03 26.55 -18.85
CA ALA A 484 6.45 26.92 -17.57
C ALA A 484 6.84 25.94 -16.44
N TRP A 485 7.38 24.77 -16.76
CA TRP A 485 7.72 23.76 -15.76
C TRP A 485 9.01 24.12 -15.02
N VAL A 486 8.85 24.53 -13.76
CA VAL A 486 9.93 25.11 -12.94
C VAL A 486 11.08 24.13 -12.72
N GLU A 487 10.77 22.87 -12.41
CA GLU A 487 11.78 21.83 -12.15
C GLU A 487 12.71 21.64 -13.36
N ALA A 488 12.17 21.52 -14.56
CA ALA A 488 12.95 21.37 -15.78
C ALA A 488 13.92 22.54 -16.00
N ARG A 489 13.50 23.79 -15.70
CA ARG A 489 14.38 24.97 -15.83
C ARG A 489 15.48 25.00 -14.77
N ILE A 490 15.16 24.64 -13.52
CA ILE A 490 16.14 24.56 -12.43
C ILE A 490 17.19 23.51 -12.80
N TYR A 491 16.74 22.34 -13.27
CA TYR A 491 17.64 21.27 -13.68
C TYR A 491 18.50 21.66 -14.88
N ALA A 492 17.93 22.28 -15.91
CA ALA A 492 18.70 22.81 -17.05
C ALA A 492 19.78 23.81 -16.61
N SER A 493 19.45 24.70 -15.67
CA SER A 493 20.43 25.64 -15.10
C SER A 493 21.57 24.92 -14.38
N ARG A 494 21.26 23.86 -13.62
CA ARG A 494 22.28 23.01 -12.97
C ARG A 494 23.20 22.35 -14.00
N VAL A 495 22.66 21.84 -15.10
CA VAL A 495 23.47 21.19 -16.15
C VAL A 495 24.40 22.20 -16.85
N VAL A 496 23.94 23.43 -17.08
CA VAL A 496 24.78 24.52 -17.61
C VAL A 496 25.97 24.81 -16.67
N LEU A 497 25.72 24.89 -15.35
CA LEU A 497 26.79 25.06 -14.37
C LEU A 497 27.79 23.89 -14.39
N MET A 498 27.31 22.65 -14.57
CA MET A 498 28.18 21.47 -14.68
C MET A 498 29.05 21.48 -15.95
N LYS A 499 28.60 22.14 -17.02
CA LYS A 499 29.41 22.38 -18.23
C LYS A 499 30.50 23.43 -18.02
N GLY A 500 30.45 24.19 -16.93
CA GLY A 500 31.34 25.33 -16.67
C GLY A 500 31.00 26.56 -17.52
N LEU A 501 29.73 26.71 -17.90
CA LEU A 501 29.22 27.85 -18.68
C LEU A 501 28.54 28.90 -17.80
#